data_AF-A0A7S3TIK7-F1
#
_entry.id   AF-A0A7S3TIK7-F1
#
_cell.length_a   1.000
_cell.length_b   1.000
_cell.length_c   1.000
_cell.angle_alpha   90.00
_cell.angle_beta   90.00
_cell.angle_gamma   90.00
#
_symmetry.space_group_name_H-M   'P 1'
#
loop_
_entity.id
_entity.type
_entity.pdbx_description
1 polymer ?
#
loop_
_entity_poly.entity_id
_entity_poly.type
_entity_poly.pdbx_seq_one_letter_code
_entity_poly.pdbx_strand_id
1 'polypeptide(L)'
;SVRVLQAGELVDVFHRYAQDPNGYFMVQHASGGLLHPSVGKTDGWTTARVSEAWDAQYFDPSNYKTWVEIQWTHPTWYNRRGHRLDVSTPSMVTQRVLPEQIRQQHSPSEAQRQPRVSLLHMRWGGEQPVNPVTEGAGGWGAIGSTPSDNYINGLEDHIFQTLGPTYEIISCFIQGSQELSKLAPP
;
A
#
# COMPACT_ATOMS: atom_id res chain seq x y z
N SER A 1 15.22 8.39 12.77
CA SER A 1 14.91 8.94 11.44
C SER A 1 16.19 9.02 10.61
N VAL A 2 16.07 8.78 9.31
CA VAL A 2 17.19 8.85 8.37
C VAL A 2 17.60 10.31 8.14
N ARG A 3 18.90 10.58 8.04
CA ARG A 3 19.45 11.93 7.83
C ARG A 3 19.89 12.18 6.40
N VAL A 4 20.58 11.23 5.79
CA VAL A 4 21.11 11.32 4.43
C VAL A 4 20.96 9.97 3.75
N LEU A 5 20.59 9.97 2.48
CA LEU A 5 20.46 8.79 1.62
C LEU A 5 21.23 9.01 0.33
N GLN A 6 21.87 7.95 -0.16
CA GLN A 6 22.59 7.97 -1.42
C GLN A 6 21.76 7.37 -2.55
N ALA A 7 21.90 7.91 -3.76
CA ALA A 7 21.29 7.30 -4.94
C ALA A 7 21.78 5.86 -5.12
N GLY A 8 20.87 4.93 -5.36
CA GLY A 8 21.15 3.50 -5.51
C GLY A 8 21.18 2.69 -4.21
N GLU A 9 21.17 3.34 -3.04
CA GLU A 9 21.12 2.70 -1.72
C GLU A 9 19.84 1.86 -1.58
N LEU A 10 19.97 0.65 -1.01
CA LEU A 10 18.81 -0.17 -0.64
C LEU A 10 18.33 0.21 0.76
N VAL A 11 17.03 0.43 0.87
CA VAL A 11 16.36 0.82 2.12
C VAL A 11 15.12 -0.03 2.31
N ASP A 12 14.69 -0.17 3.56
CA ASP A 12 13.35 -0.63 3.86
C ASP A 12 12.41 0.57 3.83
N VAL A 13 11.28 0.43 3.17
CA VAL A 13 10.27 1.47 3.02
C VAL A 13 8.90 0.92 3.40
N PHE A 14 8.12 1.74 4.10
CA PHE A 14 6.76 1.42 4.47
C PHE A 14 5.81 1.83 3.35
N HIS A 15 5.35 0.84 2.58
CA HIS A 15 4.32 1.03 1.58
C HIS A 15 2.97 1.31 2.24
N ARG A 16 2.21 2.26 1.67
CA ARG A 16 0.83 2.57 2.05
C ARG A 16 -0.04 2.56 0.82
N TYR A 17 -1.06 1.72 0.81
CA TYR A 17 -1.95 1.57 -0.33
C TYR A 17 -2.71 2.86 -0.66
N ALA A 18 -3.17 3.59 0.36
CA ALA A 18 -3.87 4.86 0.19
C ALA A 18 -3.01 5.96 -0.45
N GLN A 19 -1.68 5.82 -0.45
CA GLN A 19 -0.75 6.77 -1.09
C GLN A 19 -0.36 6.36 -2.53
N ASP A 20 -0.68 5.14 -2.95
CA ASP A 20 -0.42 4.68 -4.32
C ASP A 20 -1.55 5.17 -5.25
N PRO A 21 -1.27 6.08 -6.19
CA PRO A 21 -2.30 6.65 -7.07
C PRO A 21 -2.94 5.63 -8.02
N ASN A 22 -2.26 4.50 -8.26
CA ASN A 22 -2.70 3.43 -9.14
C ASN A 22 -3.27 2.22 -8.37
N GLY A 23 -3.19 2.25 -7.03
CA GLY A 23 -3.75 1.24 -6.14
C GLY A 23 -3.09 -0.13 -6.29
N TYR A 24 -1.75 -0.18 -6.35
CA TYR A 24 -0.99 -1.42 -6.32
C TYR A 24 -0.71 -1.89 -4.88
N PHE A 25 -0.67 -3.21 -4.71
CA PHE A 25 -0.32 -3.86 -3.45
C PHE A 25 0.63 -5.04 -3.70
N MET A 26 1.37 -5.42 -2.67
CA MET A 26 2.38 -6.46 -2.75
C MET A 26 1.75 -7.83 -2.55
N VAL A 27 2.12 -8.79 -3.39
CA VAL A 27 1.76 -10.21 -3.20
C VAL A 27 3.01 -11.05 -3.07
N GLN A 28 2.93 -12.10 -2.25
CA GLN A 28 4.04 -13.06 -2.09
C GLN A 28 4.16 -13.99 -3.31
N HIS A 29 3.02 -14.39 -3.87
CA HIS A 29 2.93 -15.23 -5.06
C HIS A 29 1.99 -14.60 -6.09
N ALA A 30 2.29 -14.78 -7.38
CA ALA A 30 1.48 -14.22 -8.46
C ALA A 30 0.00 -14.63 -8.37
N SER A 31 -0.29 -15.84 -7.88
CA SER A 31 -1.67 -16.31 -7.64
C SER A 31 -2.46 -15.42 -6.69
N GLY A 32 -1.82 -14.81 -5.69
CA GLY A 32 -2.48 -13.91 -4.75
C GLY A 32 -2.96 -12.60 -5.38
N GLY A 33 -2.33 -12.18 -6.49
CA GLY A 33 -2.77 -11.00 -7.25
C GLY A 33 -3.69 -11.36 -8.42
N LEU A 34 -3.43 -12.48 -9.08
CA LEU A 34 -4.10 -12.87 -10.32
C LEU A 34 -5.46 -13.55 -10.09
N LEU A 35 -5.60 -14.34 -9.03
CA LEU A 35 -6.83 -15.05 -8.71
C LEU A 35 -7.69 -14.22 -7.76
N HIS A 36 -9.01 -14.33 -7.92
CA HIS A 36 -9.95 -13.74 -6.98
C HIS A 36 -10.46 -14.77 -5.95
N PRO A 37 -10.60 -14.36 -4.68
CA PRO A 37 -10.30 -13.01 -4.18
C PRO A 37 -8.80 -12.76 -4.13
N SER A 38 -8.37 -11.56 -4.53
CA SER A 38 -6.95 -11.22 -4.52
C SER A 38 -6.53 -10.88 -3.10
N VAL A 39 -5.41 -11.43 -2.65
CA VAL A 39 -4.91 -11.25 -1.28
C VAL A 39 -3.47 -10.76 -1.33
N GLY A 40 -3.21 -9.66 -0.62
CA GLY A 40 -1.86 -9.14 -0.50
C GLY A 40 -1.71 -8.04 0.53
N LYS A 41 -0.48 -7.60 0.73
CA LYS A 41 -0.11 -6.58 1.69
C LYS A 41 -0.33 -5.20 1.08
N THR A 42 -1.32 -4.48 1.61
CA THR A 42 -1.64 -3.11 1.23
C THR A 42 -0.81 -2.11 2.02
N ASP A 43 -0.55 -2.35 3.30
CA ASP A 43 0.36 -1.53 4.09
C ASP A 43 1.42 -2.38 4.78
N GLY A 44 2.67 -1.93 4.74
CA GLY A 44 3.75 -2.58 5.45
C GLY A 44 5.14 -2.38 4.84
N TRP A 45 6.14 -2.90 5.53
CA TRP A 45 7.54 -2.81 5.13
C TRP A 45 7.87 -3.69 3.92
N THR A 46 8.65 -3.13 3.01
CA THR A 46 9.25 -3.79 1.85
C THR A 46 10.58 -3.14 1.50
N THR A 47 11.33 -3.73 0.58
CA THR A 47 12.59 -3.15 0.10
C THR A 47 12.35 -2.25 -1.10
N ALA A 48 13.08 -1.14 -1.13
CA ALA A 48 13.17 -0.26 -2.29
C ALA A 48 14.61 0.26 -2.45
N ARG A 49 14.85 0.88 -3.61
CA ARG A 49 16.10 1.57 -3.93
C ARG A 49 15.87 3.07 -3.93
N VAL A 50 16.76 3.82 -3.31
CA VAL A 50 16.73 5.28 -3.38
C VAL A 50 17.05 5.73 -4.81
N SER A 51 16.17 6.51 -5.43
CA SER A 51 16.31 6.93 -6.83
C SER A 51 17.29 8.09 -7.00
N GLU A 52 17.31 9.03 -6.05
CA GLU A 52 18.18 10.21 -6.05
C GLU A 52 18.74 10.49 -4.65
N ALA A 53 19.90 11.15 -4.56
CA ALA A 53 20.47 11.51 -3.27
C ALA A 53 19.53 12.46 -2.51
N TRP A 54 19.39 12.24 -1.21
CA TRP A 54 18.44 12.98 -0.38
C TRP A 54 19.05 13.34 0.97
N ASP A 55 18.71 14.52 1.48
CA ASP A 55 19.18 15.02 2.77
C ASP A 55 18.02 15.67 3.53
N ALA A 56 17.86 15.27 4.79
CA ALA A 56 16.83 15.72 5.70
C ALA A 56 16.85 17.24 5.92
N GLN A 57 17.98 17.92 5.71
CA GLN A 57 18.05 19.38 5.85
C GLN A 57 17.20 20.14 4.83
N TYR A 58 16.89 19.52 3.68
CA TYR A 58 16.07 20.12 2.61
C TYR A 58 14.63 19.63 2.62
N PHE A 59 14.26 18.78 3.58
CA PHE A 59 12.92 18.22 3.69
C PHE A 59 11.90 19.27 4.10
N ASP A 60 10.82 19.35 3.34
CA ASP A 60 9.64 20.13 3.65
C ASP A 60 8.39 19.24 3.49
N PRO A 61 7.65 18.93 4.58
CA PRO A 61 6.46 18.09 4.50
C PRO A 61 5.36 18.68 3.61
N SER A 62 5.36 19.99 3.35
CA SER A 62 4.40 20.65 2.46
C SER A 62 4.79 20.61 0.98
N ASN A 63 6.04 20.26 0.67
CA ASN A 63 6.57 20.22 -0.69
C ASN A 63 6.99 18.80 -1.08
N TYR A 64 6.11 18.10 -1.80
CA TYR A 64 6.31 16.73 -2.27
C TYR A 64 7.63 16.50 -3.02
N LYS A 65 8.18 17.52 -3.70
CA LYS A 65 9.46 17.40 -4.41
C LYS A 65 10.67 17.25 -3.50
N THR A 66 10.53 17.55 -2.21
CA THR A 66 11.59 17.42 -1.21
C THR A 66 11.56 16.08 -0.48
N TRP A 67 10.58 15.22 -0.79
CA TRP A 67 10.43 13.91 -0.16
C TRP A 67 11.40 12.89 -0.78
N VAL A 68 11.64 11.78 -0.08
CA VAL A 68 12.55 10.72 -0.55
C VAL A 68 11.94 10.04 -1.77
N GLU A 69 12.61 10.09 -2.91
CA GLU A 69 12.21 9.32 -4.09
C GLU A 69 12.82 7.92 -4.05
N ILE A 70 11.96 6.92 -4.16
CA ILE A 70 12.32 5.50 -4.14
C ILE A 70 11.83 4.83 -5.41
N GLN A 71 12.48 3.72 -5.76
CA GLN A 71 12.09 2.76 -6.77
C GLN A 71 11.79 1.42 -6.10
N TRP A 72 10.57 0.92 -6.25
CA TRP A 72 10.15 -0.38 -5.72
C TRP A 72 11.00 -1.51 -6.28
N THR A 73 11.51 -2.39 -5.41
CA THR A 73 12.28 -3.58 -5.83
C THR A 73 11.53 -4.90 -5.68
N HIS A 74 10.37 -4.87 -5.00
CA HIS A 74 9.54 -6.07 -4.84
C HIS A 74 9.02 -6.56 -6.21
N PRO A 75 9.08 -7.88 -6.53
CA PRO A 75 8.88 -8.37 -7.89
C PRO A 75 7.42 -8.49 -8.34
N THR A 76 6.48 -8.47 -7.39
CA THR A 76 5.09 -8.85 -7.61
C THR A 76 4.12 -7.86 -6.97
N TRP A 77 3.69 -6.90 -7.80
CA TRP A 77 2.69 -5.89 -7.48
C TRP A 77 1.48 -6.07 -8.37
N TYR A 78 0.29 -6.01 -7.77
CA TYR A 78 -0.97 -6.14 -8.47
C TYR A 78 -1.93 -5.07 -7.97
N ASN A 79 -2.84 -4.62 -8.82
CA ASN A 79 -3.97 -3.82 -8.38
C ASN A 79 -5.17 -4.69 -8.03
N ARG A 80 -6.22 -4.09 -7.47
CA ARG A 80 -7.44 -4.81 -7.04
C ARG A 80 -8.20 -5.55 -8.14
N ARG A 81 -7.84 -5.35 -9.42
CA ARG A 81 -8.41 -6.02 -10.60
C ARG A 81 -7.52 -7.13 -11.15
N GLY A 82 -6.42 -7.46 -10.46
CA GLY A 82 -5.48 -8.48 -10.88
C GLY A 82 -4.54 -8.07 -12.02
N HIS A 83 -4.44 -6.77 -12.34
CA HIS A 83 -3.42 -6.29 -13.27
C HIS A 83 -2.08 -6.18 -12.55
N ARG A 84 -1.06 -6.83 -13.13
CA ARG A 84 0.32 -6.71 -12.65
C ARG A 84 0.89 -5.32 -12.97
N LEU A 85 1.72 -4.80 -12.08
CA LEU A 85 2.50 -3.60 -12.34
C LEU A 85 3.45 -3.79 -13.52
N ASP A 86 3.43 -2.85 -14.47
CA ASP A 86 4.39 -2.80 -15.56
C ASP A 86 5.69 -2.13 -15.11
N VAL A 87 6.71 -2.94 -14.86
CA VAL A 87 8.03 -2.49 -14.39
C VAL A 87 8.89 -1.87 -15.50
N SER A 88 8.45 -1.94 -16.76
CA SER A 88 9.17 -1.31 -17.89
C SER A 88 9.01 0.21 -17.92
N THR A 89 7.97 0.73 -17.26
CA THR A 89 7.69 2.17 -17.19
C THR A 89 8.25 2.74 -15.87
N PRO A 90 9.29 3.59 -15.89
CA PRO A 90 9.93 4.09 -14.66
C PRO A 90 8.96 4.80 -13.71
N SER A 91 8.02 5.59 -14.24
CA SER A 91 7.03 6.32 -13.43
C SER A 91 6.01 5.42 -12.74
N MET A 92 5.93 4.13 -13.10
CA MET A 92 5.07 3.15 -12.44
C MET A 92 5.79 2.48 -11.27
N VAL A 93 7.12 2.54 -11.22
CA VAL A 93 7.93 1.90 -10.19
C VAL A 93 8.58 2.89 -9.23
N THR A 94 8.48 4.20 -9.48
CA THR A 94 8.97 5.25 -8.58
C THR A 94 7.85 5.92 -7.80
N GLN A 95 8.15 6.30 -6.57
CA GLN A 95 7.24 7.02 -5.68
C GLN A 95 8.04 7.92 -4.73
N ARG A 96 7.45 9.02 -4.26
CA ARG A 96 8.02 9.74 -3.12
C ARG A 96 7.27 9.43 -1.85
N VAL A 97 8.03 9.23 -0.78
CA VAL A 97 7.53 8.83 0.53
C VAL A 97 8.12 9.72 1.62
N LEU A 98 7.42 9.80 2.75
CA LEU A 98 7.90 10.57 3.89
C LEU A 98 9.17 9.93 4.49
N PRO A 99 10.09 10.71 5.05
CA PRO A 99 11.30 10.17 5.67
C PRO A 99 11.04 9.19 6.83
N GLU A 100 9.90 9.34 7.51
CA GLU A 100 9.46 8.43 8.57
C GLU A 100 9.07 7.04 8.04
N GLN A 101 8.74 6.92 6.76
CA GLN A 101 8.48 5.65 6.07
C GLN A 101 9.77 4.96 5.63
N ILE A 102 10.96 5.51 5.89
CA ILE A 102 12.24 4.91 5.47
C ILE A 102 13.03 4.39 6.67
N ARG A 103 13.64 3.22 6.52
CA ARG A 103 14.65 2.64 7.41
C ARG A 103 15.86 2.20 6.60
N GLN A 104 17.05 2.45 7.13
CA GLN A 104 18.27 1.89 6.54
C GLN A 104 18.37 0.39 6.83
N GLN A 105 18.63 -0.42 5.79
CA GLN A 105 18.58 -1.89 5.82
C GLN A 105 19.57 -2.53 6.83
N HIS A 106 20.55 -1.75 7.31
CA HIS A 106 21.60 -2.19 8.23
C HIS A 106 21.63 -1.41 9.55
N SER A 107 20.59 -0.62 9.86
CA SER A 107 20.50 0.05 11.15
C SER A 107 19.96 -0.93 12.22
N PRO A 108 20.72 -1.23 13.28
CA PRO A 108 20.58 -2.45 14.09
C PRO A 108 19.39 -2.51 15.07
N SER A 109 18.32 -1.71 14.93
CA SER A 109 17.18 -1.78 15.88
C SER A 109 15.78 -1.44 15.33
N GLU A 110 15.68 -0.87 14.13
CA GLU A 110 14.39 -0.43 13.57
C GLU A 110 13.87 -1.39 12.48
N ALA A 111 14.74 -1.97 11.64
CA ALA A 111 14.35 -2.84 10.52
C ALA A 111 13.71 -4.18 10.95
N GLN A 112 13.94 -4.64 12.18
CA GLN A 112 13.49 -5.94 12.68
C GLN A 112 12.23 -5.89 13.56
N ARG A 113 11.60 -4.73 13.76
CA ARG A 113 10.36 -4.66 14.54
C ARG A 113 9.23 -5.31 13.75
N GLN A 114 8.76 -6.47 14.23
CA GLN A 114 7.48 -7.03 13.82
C GLN A 114 6.36 -5.99 13.98
N PRO A 115 5.33 -6.04 13.12
CA PRO A 115 4.17 -5.16 13.26
C PRO A 115 3.56 -5.34 14.65
N ARG A 116 3.24 -4.23 15.31
CA ARG A 116 2.54 -4.20 16.61
C ARG A 116 1.08 -4.62 16.44
N VAL A 117 0.52 -4.39 15.26
CA VAL A 117 -0.85 -4.71 14.89
C VAL A 117 -0.84 -5.17 13.43
N SER A 118 -1.50 -6.31 13.18
CA SER A 118 -1.79 -6.78 11.83
C SER A 118 -3.31 -6.71 11.63
N LEU A 119 -3.74 -6.07 10.53
CA LEU A 119 -5.15 -5.92 10.18
C LEU A 119 -5.45 -6.71 8.91
N LEU A 120 -6.64 -7.30 8.86
CA LEU A 120 -7.20 -7.89 7.66
C LEU A 120 -8.36 -7.01 7.17
N HIS A 121 -8.22 -6.41 6.00
CA HIS A 121 -9.26 -5.63 5.35
C HIS A 121 -9.98 -6.47 4.29
N MET A 122 -11.30 -6.60 4.45
CA MET A 122 -12.17 -7.13 3.41
C MET A 122 -12.59 -5.98 2.51
N ARG A 123 -12.06 -5.93 1.29
CA ARG A 123 -12.25 -4.83 0.34
C ARG A 123 -13.02 -5.32 -0.89
N TRP A 124 -13.79 -4.42 -1.48
CA TRP A 124 -14.39 -4.68 -2.80
C TRP A 124 -13.32 -4.51 -3.89
N GLY A 125 -13.05 -5.58 -4.64
CA GLY A 125 -12.13 -5.58 -5.78
C GLY A 125 -12.76 -5.02 -7.06
N GLY A 126 -14.07 -5.18 -7.21
CA GLY A 126 -14.88 -4.70 -8.33
C GLY A 126 -14.63 -5.43 -9.64
N GLU A 127 -15.64 -6.14 -10.15
CA GLU A 127 -15.66 -6.63 -11.55
C GLU A 127 -15.91 -5.48 -12.54
N GLN A 128 -16.65 -4.46 -12.11
CA GLN A 128 -16.94 -3.22 -12.85
C GLN A 128 -16.55 -2.00 -12.00
N PRO A 129 -16.20 -0.85 -12.61
CA PRO A 129 -16.04 0.40 -11.88
C PRO A 129 -17.35 0.76 -11.17
N VAL A 130 -17.34 0.74 -9.83
CA VAL A 130 -18.46 1.26 -9.06
C VAL A 130 -18.37 2.78 -9.12
N ASN A 131 -19.39 3.45 -9.68
CA ASN A 131 -19.49 4.89 -9.63
C ASN A 131 -20.11 5.30 -8.27
N PRO A 132 -19.33 5.90 -7.36
CA PRO A 132 -19.78 6.22 -6.01
C PRO A 132 -20.93 7.24 -5.98
N VAL A 133 -21.18 7.98 -7.06
CA VAL A 133 -22.27 8.97 -7.15
C VAL A 133 -23.61 8.32 -7.51
N THR A 134 -23.61 7.19 -8.22
CA THR A 134 -24.83 6.57 -8.76
C THR A 134 -25.32 5.35 -7.98
N GLU A 135 -24.53 4.79 -7.07
CA GLU A 135 -25.09 3.86 -6.08
C GLU A 135 -25.84 4.66 -5.01
N GLY A 136 -27.14 4.37 -4.90
CA GLY A 136 -28.10 5.09 -4.07
C GLY A 136 -27.58 5.49 -2.69
N ALA A 137 -28.06 6.66 -2.24
CA ALA A 137 -27.69 7.31 -0.98
C ALA A 137 -26.23 7.81 -0.89
N GLY A 138 -25.59 8.16 -2.01
CA GLY A 138 -24.26 8.79 -2.01
C GLY A 138 -23.11 7.79 -1.86
N GLY A 139 -23.26 6.62 -2.48
CA GLY A 139 -22.23 5.59 -2.51
C GLY A 139 -22.30 4.59 -1.37
N TRP A 140 -23.37 4.58 -0.58
CA TRP A 140 -23.60 3.65 0.53
C TRP A 140 -24.42 2.40 0.14
N GLY A 141 -24.92 2.36 -1.10
CA GLY A 141 -25.77 1.28 -1.60
C GLY A 141 -27.13 1.19 -0.89
N ALA A 142 -27.98 0.25 -1.31
CA ALA A 142 -29.35 0.10 -0.78
C ALA A 142 -29.41 -0.34 0.70
N ILE A 143 -28.30 -0.86 1.23
CA ILE A 143 -28.18 -1.35 2.61
C ILE A 143 -27.39 -0.39 3.53
N GLY A 144 -26.96 0.77 3.05
CA GLY A 144 -26.23 1.76 3.85
C GLY A 144 -24.82 1.33 4.26
N SER A 145 -24.23 0.34 3.58
CA SER A 145 -22.94 -0.28 3.93
C SER A 145 -22.24 -0.82 2.68
N THR A 146 -21.81 0.07 1.78
CA THR A 146 -20.72 -0.28 0.88
C THR A 146 -19.41 -0.30 1.66
N PRO A 147 -18.44 -1.14 1.27
CA PRO A 147 -17.05 -0.95 1.64
C PRO A 147 -16.60 0.42 1.10
N SER A 148 -16.70 1.46 1.91
CA SER A 148 -16.31 2.81 1.51
C SER A 148 -14.79 2.88 1.55
N ASP A 149 -14.14 2.88 0.38
CA ASP A 149 -12.70 3.11 0.26
C ASP A 149 -12.30 4.40 1.02
N ASN A 150 -13.17 5.41 1.06
CA ASN A 150 -12.94 6.63 1.83
C ASN A 150 -12.89 6.38 3.34
N TYR A 151 -13.79 5.54 3.88
CA TYR A 151 -13.76 5.18 5.29
C TYR A 151 -12.49 4.37 5.62
N ILE A 152 -12.17 3.38 4.78
CA ILE A 152 -10.98 2.55 4.97
C ILE A 152 -9.71 3.42 4.91
N ASN A 153 -9.59 4.29 3.91
CA ASN A 153 -8.45 5.20 3.80
C ASN A 153 -8.36 6.14 5.00
N GLY A 154 -9.49 6.68 5.48
CA GLY A 154 -9.51 7.51 6.68
C GLY A 154 -9.09 6.76 7.95
N LEU A 155 -9.50 5.50 8.09
CA LEU A 155 -9.03 4.62 9.16
C LEU A 155 -7.53 4.33 9.05
N GLU A 156 -7.03 4.05 7.85
CA GLU A 156 -5.61 3.80 7.56
C GLU A 156 -4.74 5.02 7.85
N ASP A 157 -5.22 6.22 7.52
CA ASP A 157 -4.56 7.48 7.88
C ASP A 157 -4.51 7.68 9.39
N HIS A 158 -5.62 7.41 10.09
CA HIS A 158 -5.65 7.52 11.55
C HIS A 158 -4.72 6.52 12.23
N ILE A 159 -4.67 5.27 11.73
CA ILE A 159 -3.74 4.24 12.20
C ILE A 159 -2.29 4.71 12.00
N PHE A 160 -1.97 5.20 10.81
CA PHE A 160 -0.62 5.66 10.50
C PHE A 160 -0.22 6.86 11.37
N GLN A 161 -1.11 7.83 11.58
CA GLN A 161 -0.86 8.96 12.49
C GLN A 161 -0.64 8.51 13.94
N THR A 162 -1.34 7.47 14.39
CA THR A 162 -1.30 7.00 15.79
C THR A 162 -0.12 6.07 16.06
N LEU A 163 0.12 5.11 15.17
CA LEU A 163 1.11 4.04 15.36
C LEU A 163 2.40 4.28 14.56
N GLY A 164 2.41 5.22 13.63
CA GLY A 164 3.45 5.32 12.61
C GLY A 164 3.52 4.05 11.76
N PRO A 165 4.65 3.81 11.07
CA PRO A 165 4.85 2.63 10.24
C PRO A 165 5.24 1.40 11.09
N THR A 166 4.39 1.06 12.07
CA THR A 166 4.57 -0.09 12.98
C THR A 166 3.42 -1.08 12.92
N TYR A 167 2.55 -0.97 11.93
CA TYR A 167 1.46 -1.91 11.65
C TYR A 167 1.66 -2.59 10.30
N GLU A 168 0.82 -3.55 9.97
CA GLU A 168 0.64 -4.01 8.60
C GLU A 168 -0.84 -4.23 8.30
N ILE A 169 -1.18 -4.12 7.02
CA ILE A 169 -2.53 -4.42 6.52
C ILE A 169 -2.41 -5.42 5.39
N ILE A 170 -3.11 -6.53 5.55
CA ILE A 170 -3.38 -7.48 4.49
C ILE A 170 -4.80 -7.19 4.01
N SER A 171 -4.96 -6.97 2.70
CA SER A 171 -6.28 -6.80 2.12
C SER A 171 -6.65 -8.03 1.30
N CYS A 172 -7.93 -8.40 1.39
CA CYS A 172 -8.59 -9.39 0.56
C CYS A 172 -9.63 -8.67 -0.30
N PHE A 173 -9.41 -8.66 -1.61
CA PHE A 173 -10.25 -7.99 -2.61
C PHE A 173 -11.21 -8.99 -3.24
N ILE A 174 -12.49 -8.90 -2.86
CA ILE A 174 -13.57 -9.76 -3.35
C ILE A 174 -14.31 -9.08 -4.53
N GLN A 175 -14.69 -9.85 -5.55
CA GLN A 175 -15.51 -9.39 -6.67
C GLN A 175 -16.99 -9.79 -6.57
N GLY A 176 -17.31 -10.70 -5.65
CA GLY A 176 -18.68 -11.19 -5.45
C GLY A 176 -18.81 -12.01 -4.18
N SER A 177 -20.05 -12.20 -3.72
CA SER A 177 -20.33 -12.97 -2.49
C SER A 177 -19.97 -14.45 -2.62
N GLN A 178 -19.94 -14.99 -3.84
CA GLN A 178 -19.54 -16.37 -4.13
C GLN A 178 -18.09 -16.65 -3.72
N GLU A 179 -17.26 -15.61 -3.59
CA GLU A 179 -15.85 -15.74 -3.23
C GLU A 179 -15.62 -15.93 -1.74
N LEU A 180 -16.61 -15.61 -0.91
CA LEU A 180 -16.51 -15.75 0.54
C LEU A 180 -16.31 -17.21 0.97
N SER A 181 -16.88 -18.16 0.22
CA SER A 181 -16.69 -19.60 0.45
C SER A 181 -15.24 -20.07 0.20
N LYS A 182 -14.44 -19.32 -0.57
CA LYS A 182 -13.02 -19.60 -0.80
C LYS A 182 -12.14 -19.19 0.40
N LEU A 183 -12.62 -18.28 1.24
CA LEU A 183 -11.88 -17.74 2.40
C LEU A 183 -12.13 -18.54 3.68
N ALA A 184 -13.36 -19.03 3.84
CA ALA A 184 -13.77 -19.89 4.93
C ALA A 184 -14.43 -21.15 4.34
N PRO A 185 -13.62 -22.16 3.95
CA PRO A 185 -14.18 -23.43 3.50
C PRO A 185 -14.99 -24.08 4.64
N PRO A 186 -16.04 -24.86 4.31
CA PRO A 186 -16.90 -25.52 5.30
C PRO A 186 -16.17 -26.57 6.12
#